data_AF-A0A9X5PH22-F1
#
_entry.id   AF-A0A9X5PH22-F1
#
_cell.length_a   1.000
_cell.length_b   1.000
_cell.length_c   1.000
_cell.angle_alpha   90.00
_cell.angle_beta   90.00
_cell.angle_gamma   90.00
#
_symmetry.space_group_name_H-M   'P 1'
#
loop_
_entity.id
_entity.type
_entity.pdbx_description
1 polymer ?
#
loop_
_entity_poly.entity_id
_entity_poly.type
_entity_poly.pdbx_seq_one_letter_code
_entity_poly.pdbx_strand_id
1 'polypeptide(L)'
;MTYPQALQQLQYWLTNNQASHSNHLNFNVHPLSTDELQAIREYTQNKLPESYYLFLQQCGTGDFFYSWYTSVIDQALSQTPKIEIYNLAQLKEQNFYYQQLLSEELDNLPPDEQPDIGEIFIIGAHHSMGDWFGFDLSRAEPNFDIFIHDAANPATYAEEAEWRRFEDWIIRCVKSEGEDTL
;
A
#
# COMPACT_ATOMS: atom_id res chain seq x y z
N MET A 1 -20.18 -1.42 -6.43
CA MET A 1 -18.97 -2.15 -6.86
C MET A 1 -18.51 -2.99 -5.68
N THR A 2 -18.40 -4.29 -5.91
CA THR A 2 -17.83 -5.27 -4.97
C THR A 2 -16.33 -5.40 -5.20
N TYR A 3 -15.60 -6.03 -4.28
CA TYR A 3 -14.15 -6.21 -4.42
C TYR A 3 -13.74 -7.01 -5.68
N PRO A 4 -14.37 -8.15 -6.01
CA PRO A 4 -14.06 -8.84 -7.28
C PRO A 4 -14.32 -7.98 -8.52
N GLN A 5 -15.38 -7.16 -8.51
CA GLN A 5 -15.64 -6.22 -9.61
C GLN A 5 -14.55 -5.15 -9.71
N ALA A 6 -14.04 -4.67 -8.57
CA ALA A 6 -12.94 -3.70 -8.54
C ALA A 6 -11.65 -4.31 -9.10
N LEU A 7 -11.28 -5.53 -8.69
CA LEU A 7 -10.11 -6.23 -9.25
C LEU A 7 -10.24 -6.46 -10.75
N GLN A 8 -11.42 -6.88 -11.22
CA GLN A 8 -11.67 -7.12 -12.63
C GLN A 8 -11.57 -5.82 -13.46
N GLN A 9 -12.06 -4.70 -12.91
CA GLN A 9 -11.93 -3.38 -13.52
C GLN A 9 -10.46 -2.93 -13.57
N LEU A 10 -9.71 -3.12 -12.48
CA LEU A 10 -8.29 -2.79 -12.41
C LEU A 10 -7.50 -3.62 -13.43
N GLN A 11 -7.70 -4.93 -13.47
CA GLN A 11 -7.06 -5.83 -14.44
C GLN A 11 -7.39 -5.44 -15.89
N TYR A 12 -8.63 -5.01 -16.16
CA TYR A 12 -9.02 -4.47 -17.46
C TYR A 12 -8.18 -3.23 -17.82
N TRP A 13 -8.03 -2.27 -16.89
CA TRP A 13 -7.18 -1.09 -17.12
C TRP A 13 -5.71 -1.45 -17.34
N LEU A 14 -5.15 -2.36 -16.53
CA LEU A 14 -3.77 -2.83 -16.67
C LEU A 14 -3.50 -3.43 -18.05
N THR A 15 -4.46 -4.20 -18.58
CA THR A 15 -4.33 -4.90 -19.88
C THR A 15 -4.60 -3.98 -21.07
N ASN A 16 -5.52 -3.03 -20.92
CA ASN A 16 -5.98 -2.16 -22.00
C ASN A 16 -5.43 -0.74 -21.85
N ASN A 17 -4.26 -0.60 -21.25
CA ASN A 17 -3.62 0.69 -20.97
C ASN A 17 -3.18 1.37 -22.27
N GLN A 18 -4.14 1.86 -23.05
CA GLN A 18 -3.91 3.00 -23.92
C GLN A 18 -3.77 4.18 -22.97
N ALA A 19 -2.66 4.93 -23.07
CA ALA A 19 -2.42 6.15 -22.31
C ALA A 19 -3.62 7.10 -22.45
N SER A 20 -4.60 6.90 -21.59
CA SER A 20 -5.82 7.69 -21.55
C SER A 20 -5.40 8.97 -20.86
N HIS A 21 -5.67 10.10 -21.50
CA HIS A 21 -5.52 11.40 -20.86
C HIS A 21 -6.49 11.61 -19.67
N SER A 22 -7.25 10.59 -19.25
CA SER A 22 -7.82 10.53 -17.90
C SER A 22 -6.66 10.41 -16.89
N ASN A 23 -6.35 11.55 -16.28
CA ASN A 23 -5.06 11.91 -15.69
C ASN A 23 -4.46 10.97 -14.63
N HIS A 24 -5.22 10.01 -14.09
CA HIS A 24 -4.78 9.17 -12.98
C HIS A 24 -4.56 7.69 -13.32
N LEU A 25 -5.04 7.20 -14.46
CA LEU A 25 -5.01 5.78 -14.81
C LEU A 25 -3.71 5.40 -15.56
N ASN A 26 -2.56 5.69 -14.97
CA ASN A 26 -1.27 5.16 -15.41
C ASN A 26 -0.80 4.07 -14.45
N PHE A 27 -0.03 3.13 -14.99
CA PHE A 27 0.37 1.92 -14.27
C PHE A 27 1.75 1.50 -14.76
N ASN A 28 2.64 1.23 -13.82
CA ASN A 28 3.92 0.58 -14.07
C ASN A 28 3.98 -0.66 -13.16
N VAL A 29 3.24 -1.67 -13.59
CA VAL A 29 3.01 -2.88 -12.79
C VAL A 29 3.72 -4.09 -13.40
N HIS A 30 4.06 -5.02 -12.52
CA HIS A 30 4.68 -6.29 -12.84
C HIS A 30 3.74 -7.41 -12.39
N PRO A 31 3.08 -8.10 -13.35
CA PRO A 31 2.31 -9.31 -13.05
C PRO A 31 3.21 -10.35 -12.40
N LEU A 32 2.71 -11.01 -11.37
CA LEU A 32 3.44 -12.07 -10.68
C LEU A 32 3.17 -13.43 -11.32
N SER A 33 4.22 -14.22 -11.48
CA SER A 33 4.11 -15.66 -11.73
C SER A 33 3.58 -16.40 -10.49
N THR A 34 3.15 -17.65 -10.68
CA THR A 34 2.73 -18.52 -9.57
C THR A 34 3.85 -18.72 -8.54
N ASP A 35 5.09 -18.86 -9.00
CA ASP A 35 6.25 -19.07 -8.12
C ASP A 35 6.58 -17.81 -7.30
N GLU A 36 6.45 -16.62 -7.89
CA GLU A 36 6.67 -15.36 -7.17
C GLU A 36 5.59 -15.11 -6.12
N LEU A 37 4.32 -15.37 -6.45
CA LEU A 37 3.22 -15.27 -5.48
C LEU A 37 3.40 -16.28 -4.34
N GLN A 38 3.82 -17.51 -4.66
CA GLN A 38 4.11 -18.53 -3.66
C GLN A 38 5.26 -18.11 -2.74
N ALA A 39 6.32 -17.51 -3.28
CA ALA A 39 7.44 -17.00 -2.49
C ALA A 39 7.01 -15.87 -1.54
N ILE A 40 6.08 -15.00 -1.96
CA ILE A 40 5.48 -13.97 -1.08
C ILE A 40 4.65 -14.64 0.02
N ARG A 41 3.82 -15.62 -0.31
CA ARG A 41 3.04 -16.39 0.69
C ARG A 41 3.92 -17.08 1.72
N GLU A 42 5.03 -17.68 1.29
CA GLU A 42 6.01 -18.30 2.19
C GLU A 42 6.71 -17.28 3.09
N TYR A 43 7.16 -16.16 2.52
CA TYR A 43 7.80 -15.09 3.28
C TYR A 43 6.88 -14.52 4.37
N THR A 44 5.62 -14.28 4.00
CA THR A 44 4.58 -13.76 4.89
C THR A 44 3.94 -14.85 5.77
N GLN A 45 4.36 -16.11 5.62
CA GLN A 45 3.81 -17.28 6.31
C GLN A 45 2.27 -17.42 6.20
N ASN A 46 1.68 -16.91 5.09
CA ASN A 46 0.23 -16.80 4.89
C ASN A 46 -0.51 -16.03 6.00
N LYS A 47 0.15 -15.10 6.69
CA LYS A 47 -0.49 -14.29 7.73
C LYS A 47 -1.30 -13.10 7.18
N LEU A 48 -1.07 -12.67 5.94
CA LEU A 48 -1.80 -11.54 5.35
C LEU A 48 -3.20 -12.00 4.89
N PRO A 49 -4.18 -11.07 4.80
CA PRO A 49 -5.52 -11.42 4.31
C PRO A 49 -5.52 -12.01 2.90
N GLU A 50 -6.40 -12.98 2.65
CA GLU A 50 -6.53 -13.60 1.31
C GLU A 50 -6.89 -12.60 0.23
N SER A 51 -7.59 -11.51 0.56
CA SER A 51 -7.87 -10.42 -0.38
C SER A 51 -6.59 -9.79 -0.93
N TYR A 52 -5.56 -9.59 -0.10
CA TYR A 52 -4.26 -9.10 -0.57
C TYR A 52 -3.59 -10.07 -1.55
N TYR A 53 -3.55 -11.36 -1.24
CA TYR A 53 -2.97 -12.34 -2.17
C TYR A 53 -3.77 -12.45 -3.48
N LEU A 54 -5.10 -12.32 -3.44
CA LEU A 54 -5.95 -12.27 -4.63
C LEU A 54 -5.67 -11.02 -5.47
N PHE A 55 -5.45 -9.87 -4.84
CA PHE A 55 -5.00 -8.65 -5.54
C PHE A 55 -3.66 -8.89 -6.24
N LEU A 56 -2.65 -9.41 -5.52
CA LEU A 56 -1.34 -9.69 -6.10
C LEU A 56 -1.42 -10.65 -7.29
N GLN A 57 -2.27 -11.68 -7.19
CA GLN A 57 -2.48 -12.64 -8.26
C GLN A 57 -3.10 -11.99 -9.52
N GLN A 58 -4.03 -11.04 -9.36
CA GLN A 58 -4.76 -10.45 -10.49
C GLN A 58 -4.09 -9.21 -11.07
N CYS A 59 -3.44 -8.42 -10.22
CA CYS A 59 -2.97 -7.07 -10.51
C CYS A 59 -1.45 -6.92 -10.43
N GLY A 60 -0.76 -7.83 -9.76
CA GLY A 60 0.70 -7.78 -9.59
C GLY A 60 1.17 -6.73 -8.58
N THR A 61 2.41 -6.29 -8.75
CA THR A 61 3.11 -5.32 -7.88
C THR A 61 3.63 -4.14 -8.70
N GLY A 62 4.10 -3.07 -8.06
CA GLY A 62 4.61 -1.88 -8.72
C GLY A 62 3.69 -0.67 -8.54
N ASP A 63 3.71 0.23 -9.51
CA ASP A 63 3.06 1.53 -9.39
C ASP A 63 1.63 1.51 -9.92
N PHE A 64 0.71 1.97 -9.07
CA PHE A 64 -0.71 2.13 -9.35
C PHE A 64 -1.13 3.56 -9.19
N PHE A 65 -1.82 4.05 -10.22
CA PHE A 65 -2.36 5.40 -10.32
C PHE A 65 -1.27 6.48 -10.27
N TYR A 66 -1.46 7.57 -11.01
CA TYR A 66 -0.48 8.65 -11.06
C TYR A 66 -1.15 9.99 -10.78
N SER A 67 -0.41 10.92 -10.20
CA SER A 67 -0.78 12.33 -10.15
C SER A 67 0.06 13.10 -11.13
N TRP A 68 -0.55 14.06 -11.81
CA TRP A 68 0.19 15.08 -12.53
C TRP A 68 0.59 16.17 -11.56
N TYR A 69 1.86 16.55 -11.64
CA TYR A 69 2.39 17.69 -10.94
C TYR A 69 3.04 18.63 -11.95
N THR A 70 2.76 19.92 -11.81
CA THR A 70 3.46 20.96 -12.56
C THR A 70 4.51 21.55 -11.63
N SER A 71 5.78 21.37 -11.97
CA SER A 71 6.89 21.96 -11.23
C SER A 71 6.75 23.48 -11.18
N VAL A 72 6.80 24.04 -9.98
CA VAL A 72 6.75 25.50 -9.77
C VAL A 72 8.02 26.22 -10.23
N ILE A 73 9.11 25.48 -10.51
CA ILE A 73 10.42 26.03 -10.86
C ILE A 73 10.54 26.22 -12.38
N ASP A 74 10.19 25.21 -13.16
CA ASP A 74 10.39 25.17 -14.61
C ASP A 74 9.10 24.92 -15.40
N GLN A 75 7.95 24.85 -14.73
CA GLN A 75 6.65 24.54 -15.33
C GLN A 75 6.60 23.19 -16.07
N ALA A 76 7.56 22.31 -15.83
CA ALA A 76 7.55 20.98 -16.40
C ALA A 76 6.39 20.17 -15.80
N LEU A 77 5.62 19.50 -16.68
CA LEU A 77 4.64 18.50 -16.29
C LEU A 77 5.37 17.19 -16.05
N SER A 78 5.32 16.70 -14.82
CA SER A 78 5.75 15.36 -14.45
C SER A 78 4.56 14.55 -13.94
N GLN A 79 4.67 13.23 -14.08
CA GLN A 79 3.79 12.31 -13.39
C GLN A 79 4.58 11.63 -12.28
N THR A 80 3.91 11.44 -11.14
CA THR A 80 4.42 10.66 -10.03
C THR A 80 3.40 9.58 -9.68
N PRO A 81 3.85 8.35 -9.37
CA PRO A 81 2.94 7.33 -8.90
C PRO A 81 2.28 7.80 -7.59
N LYS A 82 1.06 7.35 -7.33
CA LYS A 82 0.37 7.58 -6.04
C LYS A 82 0.61 6.42 -5.10
N ILE A 83 0.40 5.20 -5.58
CA ILE A 83 0.48 3.97 -4.80
C ILE A 83 1.57 3.08 -5.38
N GLU A 84 2.45 2.56 -4.55
CA GLU A 84 3.35 1.46 -4.89
C GLU A 84 3.00 0.24 -4.03
N ILE A 85 2.82 -0.91 -4.69
CA ILE A 85 2.64 -2.21 -4.03
C ILE A 85 3.94 -3.00 -4.17
N TYR A 86 4.51 -3.42 -3.04
CA TYR A 86 5.84 -4.01 -3.00
C TYR A 86 5.91 -5.42 -3.58
N ASN A 87 6.97 -5.68 -4.35
CA ASN A 87 7.39 -7.02 -4.70
C ASN A 87 8.14 -7.70 -3.53
N LEU A 88 8.51 -8.97 -3.67
CA LEU A 88 9.17 -9.74 -2.60
C LEU A 88 10.45 -9.08 -2.06
N ALA A 89 11.28 -8.51 -2.93
CA ALA A 89 12.53 -7.87 -2.51
C ALA A 89 12.22 -6.61 -1.67
N GLN A 90 11.28 -5.79 -2.14
CA GLN A 90 10.82 -4.59 -1.45
C GLN A 90 10.13 -4.93 -0.13
N LEU A 91 9.29 -5.97 -0.09
CA LEU A 91 8.66 -6.43 1.15
C LEU A 91 9.70 -6.80 2.23
N LYS A 92 10.82 -7.42 1.84
CA LYS A 92 11.91 -7.73 2.77
C LYS A 92 12.63 -6.48 3.24
N GLU A 93 13.04 -5.64 2.31
CA GLU A 93 13.80 -4.43 2.59
C GLU A 93 13.01 -3.44 3.44
N GLN A 94 11.78 -3.14 3.04
CA GLN A 94 10.95 -2.11 3.66
C GLN A 94 10.44 -2.53 5.03
N ASN A 95 10.07 -3.81 5.23
CA ASN A 95 9.73 -4.28 6.56
C ASN A 95 10.95 -4.33 7.48
N PHE A 96 12.13 -4.69 6.98
CA PHE A 96 13.35 -4.61 7.78
C PHE A 96 13.62 -3.16 8.22
N TYR A 97 13.57 -2.22 7.27
CA TYR A 97 13.79 -0.81 7.54
C TYR A 97 12.76 -0.22 8.51
N TYR A 98 11.47 -0.50 8.31
CA TYR A 98 10.40 -0.06 9.21
C TYR A 98 10.62 -0.55 10.64
N GLN A 99 11.00 -1.82 10.82
CA GLN A 99 11.26 -2.38 12.15
C GLN A 99 12.50 -1.74 12.81
N GLN A 100 13.51 -1.36 12.03
CA GLN A 100 14.65 -0.60 12.56
C GLN A 100 14.23 0.79 13.04
N LEU A 101 13.50 1.54 12.22
CA LEU A 101 12.98 2.86 12.60
C LEU A 101 12.11 2.78 13.85
N LEU A 102 11.20 1.81 13.90
CA LEU A 102 10.31 1.62 15.04
C LEU A 102 11.08 1.31 16.32
N SER A 103 12.12 0.47 16.25
CA SER A 103 12.99 0.20 17.39
C SER A 103 13.74 1.45 17.86
N GLU A 104 14.29 2.25 16.94
CA GLU A 104 14.99 3.49 17.26
C GLU A 104 14.06 4.50 17.94
N GLU A 105 12.84 4.64 17.45
CA GLU A 105 11.82 5.51 18.04
C GLU A 105 11.39 5.04 19.44
N LEU A 106 11.13 3.74 19.62
CA LEU A 106 10.74 3.17 20.91
C LEU A 106 11.85 3.26 21.98
N ASP A 107 13.11 3.10 21.57
CA ASP A 107 14.26 3.21 22.46
C ASP A 107 14.47 4.65 22.98
N ASN A 108 13.94 5.65 22.26
CA ASN A 108 13.96 7.05 22.70
C ASN A 108 12.84 7.40 23.71
N LEU A 109 11.89 6.49 23.93
CA LEU A 109 10.78 6.69 24.88
C LEU A 109 11.10 6.05 26.25
N PRO A 110 10.66 6.67 27.36
CA PRO A 110 10.65 6.02 28.66
C PRO A 110 9.92 4.67 28.62
N PRO A 111 10.38 3.61 29.32
CA PRO A 111 9.75 2.29 29.27
C PRO A 111 8.26 2.26 29.66
N ASP A 112 7.82 3.20 30.51
CA ASP A 112 6.43 3.37 30.94
C ASP A 112 5.56 4.16 29.94
N GLU A 113 6.17 4.73 28.91
CA GLU A 113 5.52 5.50 27.84
C GLU A 113 5.56 4.77 26.48
N GLN A 114 6.17 3.58 26.39
CA GLN A 114 6.21 2.80 25.15
C GLN A 114 4.81 2.32 24.76
N PRO A 115 4.30 2.67 23.56
CA PRO A 115 3.00 2.24 23.11
C PRO A 115 2.98 0.75 22.74
N ASP A 116 1.79 0.14 22.77
CA ASP A 116 1.56 -1.15 22.11
C ASP A 116 1.43 -0.92 20.61
N ILE A 117 2.45 -1.36 19.87
CA ILE A 117 2.62 -1.10 18.43
C ILE A 117 2.01 -2.17 17.53
N GLY A 118 1.58 -3.32 18.08
CA GLY A 118 1.11 -4.46 17.30
C GLY A 118 2.20 -5.18 16.48
N GLU A 119 1.77 -6.04 15.54
CA GLU A 119 2.65 -6.76 14.59
C GLU A 119 2.46 -6.14 13.20
N ILE A 120 3.04 -4.96 12.98
CA ILE A 120 2.86 -4.21 11.72
C ILE A 120 3.68 -4.83 10.58
N PHE A 121 3.02 -5.03 9.45
CA PHE A 121 3.60 -5.54 8.21
C PHE A 121 3.25 -4.62 7.04
N ILE A 122 4.27 -3.97 6.49
CA ILE A 122 4.16 -3.01 5.39
C ILE A 122 4.07 -3.74 4.05
N ILE A 123 3.15 -3.32 3.19
CA ILE A 123 2.94 -3.92 1.86
C ILE A 123 3.15 -2.95 0.70
N GLY A 124 3.31 -1.67 1.00
CA GLY A 124 3.43 -0.62 0.00
C GLY A 124 3.59 0.77 0.59
N ALA A 125 3.68 1.76 -0.28
CA ALA A 125 3.77 3.17 0.08
C ALA A 125 2.85 4.04 -0.78
N HIS A 126 2.38 5.13 -0.18
CA HIS A 126 1.64 6.20 -0.82
C HIS A 126 2.55 7.41 -1.05
N HIS A 127 3.02 7.60 -2.29
CA HIS A 127 4.06 8.58 -2.61
C HIS A 127 3.63 10.05 -2.52
N SER A 128 2.32 10.37 -2.51
CA SER A 128 1.91 11.77 -2.39
C SER A 128 2.19 12.36 -1.01
N MET A 129 2.27 11.51 0.03
CA MET A 129 2.57 11.93 1.40
C MET A 129 3.82 11.25 1.96
N GLY A 130 4.33 10.19 1.31
CA GLY A 130 5.47 9.42 1.81
C GLY A 130 5.07 8.35 2.84
N ASP A 131 3.78 8.08 2.96
CA ASP A 131 3.22 7.19 3.98
C ASP A 131 3.35 5.72 3.57
N TRP A 132 3.53 4.84 4.54
CA TRP A 132 3.43 3.40 4.32
C TRP A 132 2.00 2.93 4.50
N PHE A 133 1.65 1.76 3.99
CA PHE A 133 0.40 1.10 4.35
C PHE A 133 0.61 -0.40 4.46
N GLY A 134 -0.28 -1.06 5.20
CA GLY A 134 -0.09 -2.46 5.51
C GLY A 134 -1.09 -2.97 6.53
N PHE A 135 -0.69 -4.03 7.22
CA PHE A 135 -1.54 -4.76 8.13
C PHE A 135 -0.94 -4.81 9.52
N ASP A 136 -1.78 -4.74 10.55
CA ASP A 136 -1.39 -5.14 11.91
C ASP A 136 -1.84 -6.58 12.16
N LEU A 137 -0.88 -7.50 12.16
CA LEU A 137 -1.11 -8.93 12.30
C LEU A 137 -1.44 -9.35 13.75
N SER A 138 -1.34 -8.44 14.71
CA SER A 138 -1.76 -8.67 16.10
C SER A 138 -3.29 -8.56 16.28
N ARG A 139 -3.98 -7.86 15.36
CA ARG A 139 -5.43 -7.66 15.39
C ARG A 139 -6.15 -8.66 14.50
N ALA A 140 -7.34 -9.09 14.94
CA ALA A 140 -8.32 -9.71 14.03
C ALA A 140 -8.88 -8.65 13.08
N GLU A 141 -9.39 -9.06 11.91
CA GLU A 141 -9.98 -8.13 10.95
C GLU A 141 -11.10 -7.25 11.59
N PRO A 142 -11.18 -5.96 11.25
CA PRO A 142 -10.37 -5.24 10.27
C PRO A 142 -8.95 -4.90 10.78
N ASN A 143 -7.93 -5.07 9.93
CA ASN A 143 -6.53 -4.97 10.34
C ASN A 143 -5.62 -4.21 9.36
N PHE A 144 -6.17 -3.61 8.31
CA PHE A 144 -5.44 -2.78 7.35
C PHE A 144 -5.42 -1.33 7.84
N ASP A 145 -4.31 -0.61 7.70
CA ASP A 145 -4.23 0.84 7.95
C ASP A 145 -3.23 1.50 6.97
N ILE A 146 -3.33 2.82 6.83
CA ILE A 146 -2.31 3.69 6.22
C ILE A 146 -1.51 4.34 7.35
N PHE A 147 -0.21 4.09 7.40
CA PHE A 147 0.73 4.51 8.42
C PHE A 147 1.51 5.74 7.95
N ILE A 148 1.32 6.88 8.62
CA ILE A 148 2.06 8.10 8.32
C ILE A 148 3.52 7.92 8.76
N HIS A 149 4.47 8.34 7.93
CA HIS A 149 5.92 8.19 8.17
C HIS A 149 6.47 9.02 9.36
N ASP A 150 5.68 9.97 9.87
CA ASP A 150 6.11 11.04 10.79
C ASP A 150 5.72 10.84 12.27
N ALA A 151 5.13 9.72 12.69
CA ALA A 151 4.92 9.46 14.13
C ALA A 151 5.19 8.01 14.55
N ALA A 152 5.89 7.92 15.66
CA ALA A 152 6.36 6.69 16.30
C ALA A 152 5.26 5.79 16.89
N ASN A 153 3.99 6.24 16.92
CA ASN A 153 2.92 5.52 17.60
C ASN A 153 1.85 4.98 16.63
N PRO A 154 1.99 3.73 16.15
CA PRO A 154 0.95 2.96 15.48
C PRO A 154 -0.45 3.05 16.11
N ALA A 155 -0.56 3.13 17.44
CA ALA A 155 -1.83 3.19 18.14
C ALA A 155 -2.59 4.51 17.91
N THR A 156 -1.88 5.64 17.72
CA THR A 156 -2.51 6.92 17.37
C THR A 156 -3.18 6.84 16.01
N TYR A 157 -2.53 6.20 15.03
CA TYR A 157 -3.08 6.03 13.69
C TYR A 157 -4.22 5.02 13.65
N ALA A 158 -4.14 4.00 14.49
CA ALA A 158 -5.23 3.06 14.66
C ALA A 158 -6.49 3.71 15.25
N GLU A 159 -6.53 4.98 15.63
CA GLU A 159 -7.76 5.73 15.94
C GLU A 159 -8.19 6.62 14.76
N GLU A 160 -7.24 7.17 14.00
CA GLU A 160 -7.48 8.15 12.92
C GLU A 160 -7.58 7.54 11.51
N ALA A 161 -7.22 6.27 11.32
CA ALA A 161 -7.19 5.64 10.00
C ALA A 161 -8.60 5.54 9.39
N GLU A 162 -8.78 6.20 8.23
CA GLU A 162 -10.01 6.17 7.44
C GLU A 162 -10.27 4.78 6.82
N TRP A 163 -9.20 4.04 6.50
CA TRP A 163 -9.27 2.72 5.87
C TRP A 163 -8.89 1.63 6.86
N ARG A 164 -9.81 0.70 7.08
CA ARG A 164 -9.61 -0.45 7.98
C ARG A 164 -9.57 -1.80 7.27
N ARG A 165 -10.03 -1.82 6.01
CA ARG A 165 -10.13 -3.01 5.17
C ARG A 165 -9.50 -2.73 3.82
N PHE A 166 -8.58 -3.60 3.43
CA PHE A 166 -7.88 -3.50 2.16
C PHE A 166 -8.84 -3.51 0.97
N GLU A 167 -9.90 -4.31 1.04
CA GLU A 167 -10.92 -4.41 -0.01
C GLU A 167 -11.66 -3.10 -0.23
N ASP A 168 -12.06 -2.45 0.86
CA ASP A 168 -12.82 -1.20 0.80
C ASP A 168 -11.95 -0.06 0.24
N TRP A 169 -10.66 -0.04 0.62
CA TRP A 169 -9.68 0.89 0.08
C TRP A 169 -9.48 0.69 -1.44
N ILE A 170 -9.23 -0.54 -1.90
CA ILE A 170 -9.09 -0.83 -3.34
C ILE A 170 -10.39 -0.50 -4.10
N ILE A 171 -11.57 -0.81 -3.54
CA ILE A 171 -12.86 -0.43 -4.15
C ILE A 171 -12.96 1.09 -4.29
N ARG A 172 -12.49 1.86 -3.30
CA ARG A 172 -12.48 3.33 -3.37
C ARG A 172 -11.57 3.81 -4.49
N CYS A 173 -10.31 3.38 -4.49
CA CYS A 173 -9.31 3.74 -5.50
C CYS A 173 -9.85 3.49 -6.92
N VAL A 174 -10.50 2.34 -7.13
CA VAL A 174 -11.08 2.00 -8.43
C VAL A 174 -12.33 2.84 -8.73
N LYS A 175 -13.25 3.04 -7.78
CA LYS A 175 -14.45 3.88 -8.03
C LYS A 175 -14.11 5.32 -8.38
N SER A 176 -13.03 5.85 -7.83
CA SER A 176 -12.55 7.21 -8.08
C SER A 176 -11.55 7.29 -9.23
N GLU A 177 -11.28 6.19 -9.95
CA GLU A 177 -10.27 6.15 -11.01
C GLU A 177 -8.88 6.63 -10.56
N GLY A 178 -8.52 6.36 -9.30
CA GLY A 178 -7.26 6.82 -8.69
C GLY A 178 -7.26 8.27 -8.21
N GLU A 179 -8.38 9.00 -8.25
CA GLU A 179 -8.47 10.33 -7.64
C GLU A 179 -8.36 10.26 -6.12
N ASP A 180 -9.07 9.32 -5.50
CA ASP A 180 -9.14 9.12 -4.05
C ASP A 180 -8.44 7.83 -3.61
N THR A 181 -7.28 8.00 -3.00
CA THR A 181 -6.34 6.92 -2.62
C THR A 181 -5.90 7.00 -1.16
N LEU A 182 -6.43 7.97 -0.41
CA LEU A 182 -6.16 8.23 1.01
C LEU A 182 -7.45 8.32 1.80
#